data_AF-A0AAD9CRW6-F1
#
_entry.id   AF-A0AAD9CRW6-F1
#
_cell.length_a   1.000
_cell.length_b   1.000
_cell.length_c   1.000
_cell.angle_alpha   90.00
_cell.angle_beta   90.00
_cell.angle_gamma   90.00
#
_symmetry.space_group_name_H-M   'P 1'
#
loop_
_entity.id
_entity.type
_entity.pdbx_description
1 polymer ?
#
loop_
_entity_poly.entity_id
_entity_poly.type
_entity_poly.pdbx_seq_one_letter_code
_entity_poly.pdbx_strand_id
1 'polypeptide(L)' 'MLDEFDNRWKAPNRDTLANTLIPSWYDEEKSKLIRDIARSQFVAMTSDGWTSVATDHFLMFTAHFI' A
#
# COMPACT_ATOMS: atom_id res chain seq x y z
N MET A 1 34.84 -3.52 0.61
CA MET A 1 33.60 -3.31 -0.18
C MET A 1 32.33 -3.58 0.62
N LEU A 2 32.40 -4.24 1.79
CA LEU A 2 31.26 -4.34 2.73
C LEU A 2 31.35 -3.34 3.91
N ASP A 3 32.49 -2.66 4.06
CA ASP A 3 32.76 -1.74 5.18
C ASP A 3 32.18 -0.32 5.00
N GLU A 4 31.41 -0.09 3.94
CA GLU A 4 30.78 1.22 3.64
C GLU A 4 29.35 1.35 4.21
N PHE A 5 28.77 0.28 4.77
CA PHE A 5 27.48 0.33 5.44
C PHE A 5 27.63 0.64 6.93
N ASP A 6 26.79 1.53 7.46
CA ASP A 6 26.72 1.82 8.90
C ASP A 6 26.45 0.51 9.67
N ASN A 7 27.43 0.07 10.47
CA ASN A 7 27.35 -1.14 11.29
C ASN A 7 26.19 -1.14 12.31
N ARG A 8 25.53 0.01 12.52
CA ARG A 8 24.32 0.13 13.36
C ARG A 8 23.04 -0.24 12.62
N TRP A 9 23.04 -0.20 11.29
CA TRP A 9 21.86 -0.55 10.52
C TRP A 9 21.63 -2.06 10.54
N LYS A 10 20.44 -2.44 10.99
CA LYS A 10 19.96 -3.82 10.93
C LYS A 10 18.77 -3.84 9.99
N ALA A 11 18.79 -4.78 9.05
CA ALA A 11 17.63 -5.02 8.21
C ALA A 11 16.41 -5.34 9.09
N PRO A 12 15.22 -4.78 8.78
CA PRO A 12 14.02 -5.08 9.53
C PRO A 12 13.66 -6.56 9.35
N ASN A 13 13.24 -7.19 10.45
CA ASN A 13 12.75 -8.57 10.38
C ASN A 13 11.29 -8.60 9.89
N ARG A 14 10.77 -9.80 9.62
CA ARG A 14 9.40 -9.98 9.12
C ARG A 14 8.35 -9.34 10.04
N ASP A 15 8.53 -9.45 11.35
CA ASP A 15 7.58 -8.89 12.33
C ASP A 15 7.59 -7.36 12.28
N THR A 16 8.78 -6.76 12.27
CA THR A 16 8.94 -5.30 12.13
C THR A 16 8.34 -4.79 10.82
N LEU A 17 8.50 -5.52 9.71
CA LEU A 17 7.90 -5.15 8.43
C LEU A 17 6.37 -5.25 8.48
N ALA A 18 5.85 -6.41 8.85
CA ALA A 18 4.42 -6.71 8.77
C ALA A 18 3.58 -5.93 9.79
N ASN A 19 4.11 -5.75 11.00
CA ASN A 19 3.33 -5.24 12.13
C ASN A 19 3.69 -3.81 12.54
N THR A 20 4.78 -3.23 12.01
CA THR A 20 5.18 -1.85 12.33
C THR A 20 5.31 -0.98 11.09
N LEU A 21 6.21 -1.35 10.16
CA LEU A 21 6.57 -0.46 9.05
C LEU A 21 5.45 -0.36 8.01
N ILE A 22 4.96 -1.49 7.50
CA ILE A 22 3.90 -1.51 6.48
C ILE A 22 2.63 -0.82 6.98
N PRO A 23 2.10 -1.12 8.19
CA PRO A 23 0.93 -0.41 8.72
C PRO A 23 1.16 1.10 8.85
N SER A 24 2.31 1.51 9.40
CA SER A 24 2.64 2.93 9.56
C SER A 24 2.68 3.68 8.23
N TRP A 25 3.31 3.11 7.21
CA TRP A 25 3.37 3.73 5.88
C TRP A 25 2.01 3.75 5.19
N TYR A 26 1.24 2.67 5.33
CA TYR A 26 -0.11 2.60 4.79
C TYR A 26 -1.01 3.68 5.39
N ASP A 27 -0.98 3.87 6.71
CA ASP A 27 -1.81 4.88 7.38
C ASP A 27 -1.44 6.31 6.97
N GLU A 28 -0.14 6.58 6.79
CA GLU A 28 0.35 7.87 6.30
C GLU A 28 -0.17 8.17 4.89
N GLU A 29 0.02 7.23 3.95
CA GLU A 29 -0.39 7.40 2.56
C GLU A 29 -1.91 7.41 2.40
N LYS A 30 -2.64 6.56 3.14
CA LYS A 30 -4.10 6.59 3.19
C LYS A 30 -4.62 7.94 3.66
N SER A 31 -4.00 8.52 4.68
CA SER A 31 -4.38 9.84 5.18
C SER A 31 -4.15 10.95 4.16
N LYS A 32 -3.07 10.87 3.37
CA LYS A 32 -2.82 11.78 2.23
C LYS A 32 -3.90 11.61 1.16
N LEU A 33 -4.12 10.37 0.72
CA LEU A 33 -5.11 10.01 -0.30
C LEU A 33 -6.52 10.50 0.04
N ILE A 34 -6.97 10.32 1.28
CA ILE A 34 -8.30 10.79 1.72
C ILE A 34 -8.43 12.32 1.56
N ARG A 35 -7.38 13.08 1.92
CA ARG A 35 -7.40 14.54 1.77
C ARG A 35 -7.42 14.96 0.30
N ASP A 36 -6.71 14.24 -0.55
CA ASP A 36 -6.62 14.55 -1.98
C ASP A 36 -7.95 14.23 -2.69
N ILE A 37 -8.52 13.05 -2.44
CA ILE A 37 -9.84 12.66 -2.98
C ILE A 37 -10.93 13.63 -2.51
N ALA A 38 -10.92 14.05 -1.24
CA ALA A 38 -11.90 15.00 -0.72
C ALA A 38 -11.88 16.38 -1.42
N ARG A 39 -10.79 16.69 -2.13
CA ARG A 39 -10.62 17.94 -2.90
C ARG A 39 -10.81 17.74 -4.40
N SER A 40 -10.87 16.50 -4.87
CA SER A 40 -11.09 16.17 -6.28
C SER A 40 -12.51 16.54 -6.71
N GLN A 41 -12.64 17.09 -7.92
CA GLN A 41 -13.95 17.46 -8.46
C GLN A 41 -14.58 16.29 -9.22
N PHE A 42 -13.74 15.43 -9.81
CA PHE A 42 -14.18 14.32 -10.63
C PHE A 42 -13.55 13.03 -10.14
N VAL A 43 -14.38 12.01 -9.92
CA VAL A 43 -13.95 10.66 -9.53
C VAL A 43 -14.61 9.65 -10.45
N ALA A 44 -13.80 8.78 -11.03
CA ALA A 44 -14.25 7.60 -11.77
C ALA A 44 -13.80 6.34 -11.02
N MET A 45 -14.68 5.34 -10.94
CA MET A 45 -14.36 4.06 -10.32
C MET A 45 -14.40 2.94 -11.34
N THR A 46 -13.38 2.10 -11.33
CA THR A 46 -13.35 0.85 -12.08
C THR A 46 -13.30 -0.32 -11.10
N SER A 47 -13.86 -1.45 -11.50
CA SER A 47 -13.77 -2.68 -10.72
C SER A 47 -13.32 -3.81 -11.62
N ASP A 48 -12.45 -4.66 -11.10
CA ASP A 48 -12.02 -5.89 -11.73
C ASP A 48 -12.33 -7.06 -10.80
N GLY A 49 -13.01 -8.08 -11.33
CA GLY A 49 -13.43 -9.25 -10.59
C GLY A 49 -12.97 -10.50 -11.34
N TRP A 50 -12.20 -11.35 -10.67
CA TRP A 50 -11.71 -12.59 -11.24
C TRP A 50 -11.79 -13.73 -10.24
N THR A 51 -11.76 -14.96 -10.75
CA THR A 51 -11.68 -16.17 -9.93
C THR A 51 -10.34 -16.85 -10.21
N SER A 52 -9.60 -17.23 -9.17
CA SER A 52 -8.34 -17.96 -9.33
C SER A 52 -8.58 -19.38 -9.82
N VAL A 53 -7.51 -20.03 -10.26
CA VAL A 53 -7.51 -21.48 -10.54
C VAL A 53 -7.88 -22.31 -9.30
N ALA A 54 -7.60 -21.79 -8.10
CA ALA A 54 -8.00 -22.40 -6.83
C ALA A 54 -9.46 -22.09 -6.43
N THR A 55 -10.26 -21.53 -7.34
CA THR A 55 -11.65 -21.12 -7.11
C THR A 55 -11.84 -20.01 -6.07
N ASP A 56 -10.79 -19.26 -5.74
CA ASP A 56 -10.90 -18.07 -4.90
C ASP A 56 -11.45 -16.90 -5.71
N HIS A 57 -12.41 -16.18 -5.15
CA HIS A 57 -12.99 -15.00 -5.81
C HIS A 57 -12.31 -13.72 -5.31
N PHE A 58 -11.86 -12.89 -6.24
CA PHE A 58 -11.25 -11.59 -5.96
C PHE A 58 -12.09 -10.49 -6.57
N LEU A 59 -12.20 -9.39 -5.83
CA LEU A 59 -12.83 -8.17 -6.29
C LEU A 59 -11.92 -7.00 -5.93
N MET A 60 -11.53 -6.24 -6.94
CA MET A 60 -10.70 -5.06 -6.82
C MET A 60 -11.49 -3.84 -7.28
N PHE A 61 -11.32 -2.73 -6.58
CA PHE A 61 -11.84 -1.42 -6.95
C PHE A 61 -10.67 -0.45 -7.10
N THR A 62 -10.65 0.32 -8.19
CA THR A 62 -9.70 1.41 -8.40
C THR A 62 -10.47 2.72 -8.59
N ALA A 63 -10.09 3.75 -7.83
CA ALA A 63 -10.59 5.11 -8.00
C ALA A 63 -9.56 5.96 -8.76
N HIS A 64 -10.00 6.60 -9.83
CA HIS A 64 -9.25 7.60 -10.59
C HIS A 64 -9.87 8.97 -10.30
N PHE A 65 -9.07 9.95 -9.89
CA PHE A 65 -9.58 11.26 -9.49
C PHE A 65 -8.72 12.41 -10.02
N ILE A 66 -9.36 13.54 -10.36
CA ILE A 66 -8.73 14.80 -10.77
C ILE A 66 -9.39 16.02 -10.10
#